data_AF-A0A7R9EUU8-F1
#
_entry.id   AF-A0A7R9EUU8-F1
#
_cell.length_a   1.000
_cell.length_b   1.000
_cell.length_c   1.000
_cell.angle_alpha   90.00
_cell.angle_beta   90.00
_cell.angle_gamma   90.00
#
_symmetry.space_group_name_H-M   'P 1'
#
loop_
_entity.id
_entity.type
_entity.pdbx_description
1 polymer ?
#
loop_
_entity_poly.entity_id
_entity_poly.type
_entity_poly.pdbx_seq_one_letter_code
_entity_poly.pdbx_strand_id
1 'polypeptide(L)'
;MLQSIFDDVKRMNKRQFLYQVLSFGMIVSSALMIWKGLMVVTGSESPIVVVLSGSMEPAFHRGDLLFLTNYKEEPVRVGEIVVFKVEGRDIPIVHRVLKLHEKENGTVKFLTKGDNNSVDDRGLYAPGQLWLTKKDVVGRARGFLPYVGMVTIYMNEYPKFKVSLGRRFYSGRLHLEEEHLHLLGGRVKNDLGKTSLNTPDQDPKFDRLVIGCLVYSESSALDHAATEAGSCEN
;
A
#
# COMPACT_ATOMS: atom_id res chain seq x y z
N MET A 1 -11.22 -27.42 -0.34
CA MET A 1 -10.32 -26.67 0.57
C MET A 1 -11.10 -25.83 1.58
N LEU A 2 -12.01 -24.94 1.15
CA LEU A 2 -12.87 -24.23 2.11
C LEU A 2 -13.79 -25.18 2.89
N GLN A 3 -14.38 -26.18 2.23
CA GLN A 3 -15.19 -27.21 2.90
C GLN A 3 -14.38 -28.06 3.88
N SER A 4 -13.15 -28.45 3.54
CA SER A 4 -12.27 -29.22 4.44
C SER A 4 -11.84 -28.40 5.66
N ILE A 5 -11.54 -27.11 5.49
CA ILE A 5 -11.26 -26.20 6.62
C ILE A 5 -12.50 -26.07 7.51
N PHE A 6 -13.69 -25.98 6.92
CA PHE A 6 -14.95 -25.89 7.67
C PHE A 6 -15.27 -27.19 8.44
N ASP A 7 -15.02 -28.34 7.82
CA ASP A 7 -15.22 -29.65 8.43
C ASP A 7 -14.21 -29.92 9.55
N ASP A 8 -12.96 -29.48 9.38
CA ASP A 8 -11.93 -29.53 10.42
C ASP A 8 -12.29 -28.62 11.60
N VAL A 9 -12.71 -27.37 11.33
CA VAL A 9 -13.19 -26.43 12.36
C VAL A 9 -14.39 -26.99 13.13
N LYS A 10 -15.31 -27.69 12.43
CA LYS A 10 -16.50 -28.29 13.06
C LYS A 10 -16.17 -29.52 13.92
N ARG A 11 -15.06 -30.22 13.63
CA ARG A 11 -14.60 -31.41 14.36
C ARG A 11 -13.71 -31.08 15.56
N MET A 12 -13.23 -29.85 15.69
CA MET A 12 -12.37 -29.45 16.81
C MET A 12 -13.13 -29.35 18.13
N ASN A 13 -12.50 -29.82 19.21
CA ASN A 13 -12.99 -29.57 20.56
C ASN A 13 -13.04 -28.05 20.83
N LYS A 14 -14.11 -27.56 21.46
CA LYS A 14 -14.30 -26.11 21.75
C LYS A 14 -13.07 -25.46 22.40
N ARG A 15 -12.36 -26.20 23.26
CA ARG A 15 -11.13 -25.75 23.92
C ARG A 15 -9.96 -25.61 22.94
N GLN A 16 -9.76 -26.58 22.06
CA GLN A 16 -8.69 -26.54 21.05
C GLN A 16 -8.91 -25.41 20.04
N PHE A 17 -10.16 -25.22 19.61
CA PHE A 17 -10.54 -24.11 18.75
C PHE A 17 -10.23 -22.75 19.42
N LEU A 18 -10.59 -22.60 20.70
CA LEU A 18 -10.29 -21.37 21.45
C LEU A 18 -8.78 -21.07 21.55
N TYR A 19 -7.94 -22.08 21.82
CA TYR A 19 -6.48 -21.87 21.85
C TYR A 19 -5.91 -21.48 20.49
N GLN A 20 -6.43 -22.03 19.40
CA GLN A 20 -5.99 -21.69 18.05
C GLN A 20 -6.38 -20.25 17.68
N VAL A 21 -7.61 -19.84 18.02
CA VAL A 21 -8.06 -18.45 17.84
C VAL A 21 -7.22 -17.50 18.71
N LEU A 22 -6.96 -17.85 19.97
CA LEU A 22 -6.15 -17.02 20.87
C LEU A 22 -4.72 -16.87 20.35
N SER A 23 -4.09 -17.97 19.91
CA SER A 23 -2.72 -17.94 19.37
C SER A 23 -2.63 -17.08 18.12
N PHE A 24 -3.59 -17.22 17.21
CA PHE A 24 -3.69 -16.36 16.03
C PHE A 24 -3.92 -14.89 16.42
N GLY A 25 -4.82 -14.64 17.38
CA GLY A 25 -5.09 -13.32 17.93
C GLY A 25 -3.83 -12.67 18.53
N MET A 26 -3.00 -13.44 19.24
CA MET A 26 -1.73 -12.96 19.80
C MET A 26 -0.69 -12.64 18.72
N ILE A 27 -0.61 -13.44 17.65
CA ILE A 27 0.30 -13.16 16.52
C ILE A 27 -0.14 -11.86 15.83
N VAL A 28 -1.42 -11.74 15.50
CA VAL A 28 -1.97 -10.55 14.83
C VAL A 28 -1.83 -9.31 15.71
N SER A 29 -2.14 -9.41 17.01
CA SER A 29 -1.98 -8.28 17.94
C SER A 29 -0.52 -7.86 18.07
N SER A 30 0.43 -8.80 18.15
CA SER A 30 1.85 -8.48 18.20
C SER A 30 2.33 -7.73 16.96
N ALA A 31 1.87 -8.14 15.77
CA ALA A 31 2.20 -7.46 14.51
C ALA A 31 1.64 -6.03 14.48
N LEU A 32 0.38 -5.84 14.91
CA LEU A 32 -0.25 -4.52 15.00
C LEU A 32 0.43 -3.63 16.05
N MET A 33 0.86 -4.19 17.18
CA MET A 33 1.62 -3.46 18.21
C MET A 33 2.97 -2.97 17.69
N ILE A 34 3.69 -3.79 16.92
CA ILE A 34 4.95 -3.39 16.29
C ILE A 34 4.71 -2.25 15.30
N TRP A 35 3.68 -2.35 14.47
CA TRP A 35 3.33 -1.31 13.49
C TRP A 35 2.93 0.01 14.15
N LYS A 36 2.05 -0.03 15.17
CA LYS A 36 1.66 1.15 15.94
C LYS A 36 2.82 1.74 16.74
N GLY A 37 3.66 0.88 17.32
CA GLY A 37 4.89 1.29 17.99
C GLY A 37 5.80 2.07 17.04
N LEU A 38 5.95 1.62 15.80
CA LEU A 38 6.74 2.31 14.79
C LEU A 38 6.15 3.69 14.45
N MET A 39 4.83 3.83 14.28
CA MET A 39 4.19 5.14 14.07
C MET A 39 4.45 6.12 15.22
N VAL A 40 4.35 5.64 16.47
CA VAL A 40 4.55 6.49 17.65
C VAL A 40 6.01 6.92 17.76
N VAL A 41 6.96 6.01 17.51
CA VAL A 41 8.40 6.29 17.58
C VAL A 41 8.85 7.26 16.49
N THR A 42 8.37 7.11 15.26
CA THR A 42 8.74 7.99 14.15
C THR A 42 7.94 9.30 14.13
N GLY A 43 6.82 9.35 14.87
CA GLY A 43 5.89 10.48 14.88
C GLY A 43 5.17 10.70 13.53
N SER A 44 5.24 9.73 12.62
CA SER A 44 4.63 9.81 11.29
C SER A 44 3.49 8.80 11.16
N GLU A 45 2.41 9.21 10.51
CA GLU A 45 1.27 8.35 10.18
C GLU A 45 1.67 7.22 9.22
N SER A 46 2.72 7.45 8.42
CA SER A 46 3.23 6.50 7.44
C SER A 46 4.75 6.40 7.60
N PRO A 47 5.26 5.54 8.50
CA PRO A 47 6.68 5.41 8.76
C PRO A 47 7.48 4.82 7.58
N ILE A 48 6.79 4.19 6.61
CA ILE A 48 7.41 3.46 5.50
C ILE A 48 6.70 3.80 4.20
N VAL A 49 7.45 4.27 3.20
CA VAL A 49 6.94 4.61 1.85
C VAL A 49 7.87 4.06 0.78
N VAL A 50 7.33 3.64 -0.37
CA VAL A 50 8.12 3.16 -1.51
C VAL A 50 8.22 4.23 -2.59
N VAL A 51 9.39 4.39 -3.19
CA VAL A 51 9.62 5.28 -4.33
C VAL A 51 9.05 4.66 -5.61
N LEU A 52 8.08 5.36 -6.21
CA LEU A 52 7.37 4.88 -7.40
C LEU A 52 7.92 5.45 -8.72
N SER A 53 8.70 6.54 -8.67
CA SER A 53 9.22 7.27 -9.84
C SER A 53 10.72 7.53 -9.76
N GLY A 54 11.35 7.77 -10.91
CA GLY A 54 12.78 8.15 -11.03
C GLY A 54 13.03 9.66 -10.91
N SER A 55 12.12 10.44 -10.29
CA SER A 55 12.26 11.91 -10.17
C SER A 55 13.34 12.32 -9.17
N MET A 56 13.79 11.39 -8.33
CA MET A 56 14.81 11.60 -7.30
C MET A 56 16.18 11.01 -7.68
N GLU A 57 16.37 10.58 -8.92
CA GLU A 57 17.68 10.11 -9.38
C GLU A 57 18.69 11.27 -9.41
N PRO A 58 19.96 11.06 -8.98
CA PRO A 58 20.58 9.80 -8.58
C PRO A 58 20.47 9.44 -7.09
N ALA A 59 19.79 10.24 -6.27
CA ALA A 59 19.72 10.03 -4.82
C ALA A 59 18.87 8.82 -4.44
N PHE A 60 17.73 8.63 -5.11
CA PHE A 60 16.87 7.46 -4.96
C PHE A 60 16.45 6.92 -6.31
N HIS A 61 16.33 5.60 -6.36
CA HIS A 61 15.85 4.89 -7.53
C HIS A 61 14.44 4.37 -7.28
N ARG A 62 13.75 4.08 -8.38
CA ARG A 62 12.46 3.42 -8.33
C ARG A 62 12.58 2.08 -7.60
N GLY A 63 11.70 1.85 -6.62
CA GLY A 63 11.69 0.65 -5.78
C GLY A 63 12.51 0.77 -4.50
N ASP A 64 13.09 1.92 -4.19
CA ASP A 64 13.69 2.17 -2.89
C ASP A 64 12.61 2.32 -1.81
N LEU A 65 12.85 1.71 -0.65
CA LEU A 65 11.98 1.81 0.52
C LEU A 65 12.52 2.91 1.44
N LEU A 66 11.71 3.92 1.74
CA LEU A 66 12.09 5.05 2.59
C LEU A 66 11.49 4.93 3.98
N PHE A 67 12.31 5.20 4.99
CA PHE A 67 11.89 5.35 6.38
C PHE A 67 11.66 6.82 6.70
N LEU A 68 10.43 7.12 7.12
CA LEU A 68 9.97 8.47 7.39
C LEU A 68 9.91 8.77 8.88
N THR A 69 10.23 10.01 9.23
CA THR A 69 10.08 10.55 10.58
C THR A 69 9.42 11.93 10.50
N ASN A 70 8.53 12.24 11.44
CA ASN A 70 7.80 13.51 11.46
C ASN A 70 7.75 14.13 12.87
N TYR A 71 8.93 14.46 13.40
CA TYR A 71 9.03 15.17 14.68
C TYR A 71 8.64 16.65 14.54
N LYS A 72 7.60 17.06 15.27
CA LYS A 72 7.08 18.46 15.25
C LYS A 72 8.10 19.50 15.70
N GLU A 73 9.00 19.11 16.61
CA GLU A 73 10.01 19.98 17.22
C GLU A 73 11.18 20.28 16.28
N GLU A 74 11.36 19.47 15.23
CA GLU A 74 12.51 19.61 14.35
C GLU A 74 12.14 20.38 13.07
N PRO A 75 12.74 21.57 12.84
CA PRO A 75 12.43 22.36 11.66
C PRO A 75 12.97 21.69 10.40
N VAL A 76 12.15 21.73 9.34
CA VAL A 76 12.57 21.29 8.00
C VAL A 76 13.68 22.21 7.50
N ARG A 77 14.74 21.64 6.94
CA ARG A 77 15.89 22.38 6.40
C ARG A 77 15.97 22.29 4.88
N VAL A 78 16.62 23.28 4.27
CA VAL A 78 16.95 23.23 2.84
C VAL A 78 17.87 22.03 2.58
N GLY A 79 17.57 21.27 1.52
CA GLY A 79 18.32 20.07 1.14
C GLY A 79 17.77 18.76 1.73
N GLU A 80 16.82 18.81 2.68
CA GLU A 80 16.16 17.60 3.19
C GLU A 80 15.20 17.00 2.16
N ILE A 81 15.00 15.68 2.25
CA ILE A 81 14.03 14.96 1.43
C ILE A 81 12.73 14.83 2.22
N VAL A 82 11.66 15.39 1.67
CA VAL A 82 10.35 15.41 2.29
C VAL A 82 9.38 14.58 1.45
N VAL A 83 8.49 13.90 2.16
CA VAL A 83 7.33 13.22 1.58
C VAL A 83 6.12 14.04 1.92
N PHE A 84 5.43 14.51 0.89
CA PHE A 84 4.24 15.34 1.04
C PHE A 84 3.08 14.78 0.23
N LYS A 85 1.88 15.08 0.69
CA LYS A 85 0.63 14.74 0.02
C LYS A 85 -0.07 16.03 -0.36
N VAL A 86 -0.47 16.11 -1.62
CA VAL A 86 -1.22 17.26 -2.15
C VAL A 86 -2.70 16.93 -2.14
N GLU A 87 -3.54 17.89 -1.77
CA GLU A 87 -4.99 17.73 -1.85
C GLU A 87 -5.42 17.41 -3.31
N GLY A 88 -6.26 16.39 -3.47
CA GLY A 88 -6.66 15.89 -4.79
C GLY A 88 -5.73 14.84 -5.41
N ARG A 89 -4.62 14.49 -4.74
CA ARG A 89 -3.77 13.35 -5.11
C ARG A 89 -3.73 12.29 -4.01
N ASP A 90 -4.04 11.06 -4.37
CA ASP A 90 -4.02 9.92 -3.44
C ASP A 90 -2.59 9.44 -3.14
N ILE A 91 -1.65 9.69 -4.06
CA ILE A 91 -0.28 9.17 -4.01
C ILE A 91 0.67 10.23 -3.45
N PRO A 92 1.44 9.92 -2.39
CA PRO A 92 2.44 10.83 -1.83
C PRO A 92 3.62 11.03 -2.79
N ILE A 93 4.21 12.23 -2.75
CA ILE A 93 5.33 12.63 -3.61
C ILE A 93 6.57 12.83 -2.73
N VAL A 94 7.71 12.31 -3.19
CA VAL A 94 8.99 12.39 -2.48
C VAL A 94 9.90 13.33 -3.25
N HIS A 95 10.24 14.50 -2.71
CA HIS A 95 11.16 15.45 -3.35
C HIS A 95 12.06 16.20 -2.36
N ARG A 96 13.10 16.89 -2.86
CA ARG A 96 14.05 17.64 -2.04
C ARG A 96 13.56 19.07 -1.81
N VAL A 97 13.73 19.58 -0.60
CA VAL A 97 13.45 20.98 -0.26
C VAL A 97 14.51 21.87 -0.90
N LEU A 98 14.09 22.73 -1.81
CA LEU A 98 14.95 23.67 -2.52
C LEU A 98 15.07 25.01 -1.78
N LYS A 99 13.95 25.54 -1.25
CA LYS A 99 13.92 26.84 -0.54
C LYS A 99 12.91 26.82 0.60
N LEU A 100 13.26 27.51 1.68
CA LEU A 100 12.38 27.81 2.81
C LEU A 100 12.08 29.31 2.82
N HIS A 101 10.83 29.65 3.08
CA HIS A 101 10.37 31.00 3.34
C HIS A 101 9.70 31.00 4.70
N GLU A 102 10.36 31.65 5.65
CA GLU A 102 9.81 31.87 6.98
C GLU A 102 9.18 33.26 7.01
N LYS A 103 7.89 33.32 7.37
CA LYS A 103 7.20 34.59 7.62
C LYS A 103 7.35 34.97 9.09
N GLU A 104 7.32 36.27 9.39
CA GLU A 104 7.35 36.83 10.76
C GLU A 104 6.27 36.22 11.67
N ASN A 105 5.15 35.76 11.10
CA ASN A 105 4.07 35.06 11.82
C ASN A 105 4.40 33.59 12.18
N GLY A 106 5.66 33.16 12.08
CA GLY A 106 6.11 31.78 12.35
C GLY A 106 5.65 30.74 11.33
N THR A 107 5.04 31.16 10.21
CA THR A 107 4.59 30.25 9.16
C THR A 107 5.74 29.91 8.23
N VAL A 108 6.13 28.64 8.19
CA VAL A 108 7.16 28.13 7.27
C VAL A 108 6.49 27.61 6.00
N LYS A 109 6.90 28.17 4.86
CA LYS A 109 6.52 27.75 3.52
C LYS A 109 7.74 27.20 2.81
N PHE A 110 7.60 26.11 2.06
CA PHE A 110 8.73 25.53 1.36
C PHE A 110 8.41 25.16 -0.08
N LEU A 111 9.46 25.18 -0.89
CA LEU A 111 9.44 24.81 -2.29
C LEU A 111 10.28 23.54 -2.45
N THR A 112 9.67 22.51 -3.02
CA THR A 112 10.34 21.25 -3.32
C THR A 112 10.69 21.15 -4.80
N LYS A 113 11.64 20.27 -5.10
CA LYS A 113 12.05 19.92 -6.44
C LYS A 113 12.54 18.47 -6.45
N GLY A 114 12.14 17.69 -7.46
CA GLY A 114 12.78 16.40 -7.75
C GLY A 114 14.24 16.58 -8.22
N ASP A 115 15.15 15.75 -7.73
CA ASP A 115 16.58 15.84 -8.06
C ASP A 115 16.86 15.68 -9.57
N ASN A 116 16.06 14.86 -10.25
CA ASN A 116 16.13 14.62 -11.69
C ASN A 116 15.23 15.55 -12.53
N ASN A 117 14.45 16.43 -11.89
CA ASN A 117 13.56 17.33 -12.60
C ASN A 117 14.29 18.63 -12.98
N SER A 118 13.96 19.23 -14.13
CA SER A 118 14.50 20.54 -14.53
C SER A 118 13.72 21.70 -13.91
N VAL A 119 12.43 21.50 -13.63
CA VAL A 119 11.49 22.48 -13.09
C VAL A 119 11.18 22.19 -11.62
N ASP A 120 10.76 23.20 -10.87
CA ASP A 120 10.24 23.06 -9.51
C ASP A 120 8.85 22.41 -9.47
N ASP A 121 8.42 21.98 -8.27
CA ASP A 121 7.18 21.21 -8.12
C ASP A 121 5.92 22.09 -8.08
N ARG A 122 5.99 23.39 -8.40
CA ARG A 122 4.83 24.29 -8.31
C ARG A 122 3.67 23.85 -9.18
N GLY A 123 3.94 23.22 -10.32
CA GLY A 123 2.91 22.65 -11.19
C GLY A 123 2.26 21.37 -10.65
N LEU A 124 2.83 20.75 -9.62
CA LEU A 124 2.31 19.53 -9.00
C LEU A 124 1.43 19.80 -7.78
N TYR A 125 1.51 21.00 -7.20
CA TYR A 125 0.72 21.42 -6.05
C TYR A 125 -0.76 21.60 -6.41
N ALA A 126 -1.59 21.79 -5.39
CA ALA A 126 -3.02 22.03 -5.58
C ALA A 126 -3.26 23.32 -6.39
N PRO A 127 -4.38 23.44 -7.13
CA PRO A 127 -4.69 24.65 -7.88
C PRO A 127 -4.60 25.92 -7.01
N GLY A 128 -3.76 26.88 -7.42
CA GLY A 128 -3.53 28.12 -6.66
C GLY A 128 -2.53 28.02 -5.51
N GLN A 129 -1.98 26.83 -5.23
CA GLN A 129 -0.93 26.63 -4.23
C GLN A 129 0.45 26.77 -4.87
N LEU A 130 1.24 27.76 -4.42
CA LEU A 130 2.62 27.98 -4.89
C LEU A 130 3.69 27.46 -3.91
N TRP A 131 3.28 27.10 -2.70
CA TRP A 131 4.16 26.72 -1.61
C TRP A 131 3.51 25.63 -0.76
N LEU A 132 4.31 24.68 -0.30
CA LEU A 132 3.88 23.67 0.65
C LEU A 132 3.99 24.19 2.08
N THR A 133 3.12 23.69 2.94
CA THR A 133 3.09 23.99 4.37
C THR A 133 3.36 22.73 5.19
N LYS A 134 3.68 22.89 6.47
CA LYS A 134 3.94 21.74 7.36
C LYS A 134 2.79 20.73 7.44
N LYS A 135 1.56 21.13 7.09
CA LYS A 135 0.37 20.28 7.10
C LYS A 135 0.37 19.25 5.96
N ASP A 136 1.01 19.61 4.85
CA ASP A 136 1.06 18.79 3.65
C ASP A 136 2.15 17.70 3.75
N VAL A 137 3.03 17.79 4.76
CA VAL A 137 4.17 16.89 4.95
C VAL A 137 3.77 15.69 5.79
N VAL A 138 3.89 14.52 5.17
CA VAL A 138 3.68 13.22 5.82
C VAL A 138 4.89 12.86 6.69
N GLY A 139 6.09 13.17 6.20
CA GLY A 139 7.32 12.97 6.95
C GLY A 139 8.59 13.30 6.15
N ARG A 140 9.72 13.17 6.83
CA ARG A 140 11.07 13.37 6.29
C ARG A 140 11.78 12.03 6.16
N ALA A 141 12.44 11.80 5.02
CA ALA A 141 13.21 10.59 4.81
C ALA A 141 14.52 10.63 5.61
N ARG A 142 14.72 9.64 6.49
CA ARG A 142 15.94 9.51 7.33
C ARG A 142 16.83 8.34 6.95
N GLY A 143 16.26 7.33 6.32
CA GLY A 143 16.97 6.17 5.84
C GLY A 143 16.25 5.54 4.66
N PHE A 144 16.95 4.70 3.93
CA PHE A 144 16.36 3.96 2.83
C PHE A 144 16.97 2.56 2.72
N LEU A 145 16.20 1.63 2.15
CA LEU A 145 16.64 0.31 1.76
C LEU A 145 16.48 0.18 0.24
N PRO A 146 17.59 0.02 -0.51
CA PRO A 146 17.52 -0.04 -1.96
C PRO A 146 16.86 -1.35 -2.42
N TYR A 147 16.13 -1.28 -3.52
CA TYR A 147 15.48 -2.41 -4.22
C TYR A 147 14.39 -3.19 -3.46
N VAL A 148 14.22 -3.03 -2.15
CA VAL A 148 13.22 -3.79 -1.36
C VAL A 148 11.79 -3.52 -1.87
N GLY A 149 11.49 -2.28 -2.21
CA GLY A 149 10.20 -1.87 -2.77
C GLY A 149 9.93 -2.43 -4.17
N MET A 150 10.94 -2.92 -4.90
CA MET A 150 10.71 -3.59 -6.18
C MET A 150 9.80 -4.80 -6.02
N VAL A 151 9.87 -5.52 -4.90
CA VAL A 151 8.99 -6.67 -4.63
C VAL A 151 7.53 -6.22 -4.60
N THR A 152 7.23 -5.10 -3.93
CA THR A 152 5.87 -4.55 -3.88
C THR A 152 5.40 -4.04 -5.25
N ILE A 153 6.29 -3.42 -6.03
CA ILE A 153 5.99 -2.93 -7.37
C ILE A 153 5.70 -4.11 -8.32
N TYR A 154 6.57 -5.13 -8.35
CA TYR A 154 6.36 -6.32 -9.18
C TYR A 154 5.07 -7.06 -8.85
N MET A 155 4.73 -7.17 -7.55
CA MET A 155 3.49 -7.82 -7.13
C MET A 155 2.24 -7.04 -7.57
N ASN A 156 2.35 -5.72 -7.72
CA ASN A 156 1.27 -4.87 -8.20
C ASN A 156 1.19 -4.82 -9.73
N GLU A 157 2.32 -4.69 -10.44
CA GLU A 157 2.38 -4.52 -11.90
C GLU A 157 2.10 -5.81 -12.68
N TYR A 158 2.35 -6.99 -12.09
CA TYR A 158 2.08 -8.27 -12.72
C TYR A 158 0.95 -9.03 -12.01
N PRO A 159 -0.32 -8.64 -12.20
CA PRO A 159 -1.45 -9.42 -11.68
C PRO A 159 -1.48 -10.83 -12.28
N LYS A 160 -0.92 -11.02 -13.49
CA LYS A 160 -0.73 -12.34 -14.11
C LYS A 160 0.29 -13.21 -13.36
N PHE A 161 1.28 -12.64 -12.67
CA PHE A 161 2.20 -13.39 -11.81
C PHE A 161 1.50 -13.83 -10.52
N LYS A 162 0.62 -13.00 -9.95
CA LYS A 162 -0.27 -13.38 -8.83
C LYS A 162 -1.16 -14.57 -9.20
N VAL A 163 -1.76 -14.54 -10.40
CA VAL A 163 -2.57 -15.63 -10.94
C VAL A 163 -1.72 -16.85 -11.34
N SER A 164 -0.50 -16.67 -11.85
CA SER A 164 0.37 -17.80 -12.23
C SER A 164 1.00 -18.48 -11.02
N LEU A 165 1.38 -17.75 -9.97
CA LEU A 165 1.85 -18.33 -8.70
C LEU A 165 0.70 -19.07 -8.00
N GLY A 166 -0.50 -18.48 -8.01
CA GLY A 166 -1.72 -19.19 -7.60
C GLY A 166 -1.97 -20.44 -8.46
N ARG A 167 -1.92 -20.32 -9.79
CA ARG A 167 -2.11 -21.44 -10.73
C ARG A 167 -1.01 -22.49 -10.69
N ARG A 168 0.23 -22.16 -10.33
CA ARG A 168 1.34 -23.14 -10.22
C ARG A 168 1.21 -23.95 -8.93
N PHE A 169 0.58 -23.38 -7.90
CA PHE A 169 0.10 -24.11 -6.73
C PHE A 169 -1.09 -25.03 -7.07
N TYR A 170 -1.96 -24.65 -8.02
CA TYR A 170 -3.04 -25.52 -8.54
C TYR A 170 -2.55 -26.57 -9.57
N SER A 171 -1.52 -26.25 -10.36
CA SER A 171 -1.00 -27.12 -11.43
C SER A 171 -0.01 -28.16 -10.92
N GLY A 172 0.49 -28.06 -9.68
CA GLY A 172 1.16 -29.16 -8.98
C GLY A 172 0.17 -30.22 -8.46
N ARG A 173 -1.14 -29.99 -8.56
CA ARG A 173 -2.21 -30.90 -8.12
C ARG A 173 -3.05 -31.45 -9.27
N LEU A 174 -2.56 -31.36 -10.51
CA LEU A 174 -3.24 -31.93 -11.68
C LEU A 174 -2.58 -33.22 -12.20
N HIS A 175 -1.43 -33.62 -11.66
CA HIS A 175 -0.77 -34.87 -12.05
C HIS A 175 -1.22 -36.12 -11.27
N LEU A 176 -2.22 -36.02 -10.39
CA LEU A 176 -2.78 -37.18 -9.67
C LEU A 176 -4.24 -37.50 -10.05
N GLU A 177 -4.83 -36.78 -11.01
CA GLU A 177 -6.21 -37.04 -11.46
C GLU A 177 -6.30 -37.64 -12.88
N GLU A 178 -5.17 -37.84 -13.57
CA GLU A 178 -5.20 -38.50 -14.90
C GLU A 178 -5.10 -40.03 -14.81
N GLU A 179 -4.53 -40.62 -13.75
CA GLU A 179 -4.48 -42.09 -13.63
C GLU A 179 -5.83 -42.73 -13.29
N HIS A 180 -6.76 -41.98 -12.70
CA HIS A 180 -8.07 -42.53 -12.31
C HIS A 180 -9.12 -42.51 -13.44
N LEU A 181 -8.91 -41.71 -14.49
CA LEU A 181 -9.91 -41.53 -15.56
C LEU A 181 -9.79 -42.55 -16.71
N HIS A 182 -8.92 -43.56 -16.59
CA HIS A 182 -8.79 -44.64 -17.58
C HIS A 182 -9.67 -45.87 -17.30
N LEU A 183 -10.36 -45.93 -16.14
CA LEU A 183 -11.18 -47.09 -15.74
C LEU A 183 -12.67 -46.98 -16.06
N LEU A 184 -13.16 -45.81 -16.50
CA LEU A 184 -14.58 -45.61 -16.80
C LEU A 184 -14.73 -45.03 -18.21
N GLY A 185 -14.61 -45.90 -19.21
CA GLY A 185 -14.95 -45.58 -20.59
C GLY A 185 -16.43 -45.21 -20.75
N GLY A 186 -16.71 -44.17 -21.53
CA GLY A 186 -18.09 -43.75 -21.79
C GLY A 186 -18.26 -42.53 -22.70
N ARG A 187 -17.82 -42.65 -23.96
CA ARG A 187 -18.31 -41.95 -25.17
C ARG A 187 -19.33 -40.80 -24.98
N VAL A 188 -18.88 -39.55 -25.08
CA VAL A 188 -19.63 -38.44 -25.74
C VAL A 188 -18.65 -37.57 -26.53
N LYS A 189 -18.82 -37.56 -27.84
CA LYS A 189 -18.09 -36.69 -28.78
C LYS A 189 -18.72 -35.29 -28.80
N ASN A 190 -17.84 -34.30 -28.89
CA ASN A 190 -17.91 -33.07 -29.68
C ASN A 190 -19.22 -32.26 -29.65
N ASP A 191 -19.09 -31.01 -29.18
CA ASP A 191 -19.55 -29.86 -29.95
C ASP A 191 -18.56 -28.69 -29.80
N LEU A 192 -18.06 -28.23 -30.93
CA LEU A 192 -17.28 -27.00 -31.05
C LEU A 192 -18.21 -25.81 -30.84
N GLY A 193 -17.88 -24.95 -29.88
CA GLY A 193 -18.43 -23.60 -29.78
C GLY A 193 -17.30 -22.64 -29.47
N LYS A 194 -16.75 -22.00 -30.52
CA LYS A 194 -15.85 -20.84 -30.38
C LYS A 194 -16.63 -19.74 -29.67
N THR A 195 -16.33 -19.49 -28.40
CA THR A 195 -16.78 -18.27 -27.71
C THR A 195 -15.56 -17.43 -27.40
N SER A 196 -15.45 -16.35 -28.17
CA SER A 196 -14.46 -15.28 -28.05
C SER A 196 -14.20 -14.93 -26.59
N LEU A 197 -12.92 -14.91 -26.20
CA LEU A 197 -12.47 -14.26 -24.97
C LEU A 197 -12.80 -12.77 -25.08
N ASN A 198 -13.91 -12.35 -24.50
CA ASN A 198 -14.07 -10.96 -24.10
C ASN A 198 -13.41 -10.81 -22.72
N THR A 199 -12.25 -10.16 -22.72
CA THR A 199 -11.65 -9.57 -21.53
C THR A 199 -12.68 -8.65 -20.86
N PRO A 200 -13.07 -8.88 -19.60
CA PRO A 200 -13.80 -7.85 -18.86
C PRO A 200 -12.82 -6.69 -18.63
N ASP A 201 -13.27 -5.52 -19.04
CA ASP A 201 -12.63 -4.23 -18.87
C ASP A 201 -12.16 -4.07 -17.41
N GLN A 202 -10.90 -3.67 -17.24
CA GLN A 202 -10.28 -3.52 -15.93
C GLN A 202 -10.84 -2.26 -15.27
N ASP A 203 -11.61 -2.45 -14.20
CA ASP A 203 -12.14 -1.37 -13.38
C ASP A 203 -10.99 -0.71 -12.59
N PRO A 204 -10.60 0.55 -12.86
CA PRO A 204 -9.41 1.20 -12.26
C PRO A 204 -9.56 1.50 -10.76
N LYS A 205 -10.69 1.14 -10.14
CA LYS A 205 -10.95 1.27 -8.71
C LYS A 205 -10.32 0.17 -7.87
N PHE A 206 -10.04 -1.02 -8.44
CA PHE A 206 -9.53 -2.15 -7.67
C PHE A 206 -8.01 -2.05 -7.38
N ASP A 207 -7.24 -1.42 -8.28
CA ASP A 207 -5.79 -1.23 -8.11
C ASP A 207 -5.44 -0.14 -7.07
N ARG A 208 -6.36 0.81 -6.81
CA ARG A 208 -6.19 1.80 -5.73
C ARG A 208 -6.27 1.19 -4.33
N LEU A 209 -6.91 0.03 -4.18
CA LEU A 209 -7.14 -0.60 -2.88
C LEU A 209 -5.88 -1.27 -2.32
N VAL A 210 -4.98 -1.79 -3.16
CA VAL A 210 -3.78 -2.51 -2.70
C VAL A 210 -2.70 -1.54 -2.22
N ILE A 211 -2.56 -0.38 -2.87
CA ILE A 211 -1.66 0.69 -2.42
C ILE A 211 -2.24 1.37 -1.16
N GLY A 212 -3.57 1.55 -1.12
CA GLY A 212 -4.26 2.09 0.07
C GLY A 212 -4.23 1.18 1.29
N CYS A 213 -4.27 -0.15 1.13
CA CYS A 213 -4.27 -1.09 2.26
C CYS A 213 -2.89 -1.26 2.93
N LEU A 214 -1.78 -1.13 2.19
CA LEU A 214 -0.43 -1.24 2.77
C LEU A 214 0.08 0.05 3.41
N VAL A 215 -0.54 1.20 3.10
CA VAL A 215 -0.06 2.53 3.55
C VAL A 215 -1.11 3.35 4.32
N TYR A 216 -2.40 3.03 4.21
CA TYR A 216 -3.50 3.88 4.71
C TYR A 216 -4.67 3.12 5.39
N SER A 217 -4.44 1.92 5.93
CA SER A 217 -5.45 1.26 6.76
C SER A 217 -5.34 1.75 8.20
N GLU A 218 -5.94 2.92 8.50
CA GLU A 218 -6.59 3.22 9.81
C GLU A 218 -7.09 4.68 9.94
N SER A 219 -6.58 5.65 9.17
CA SER A 219 -6.97 7.06 9.37
C SER A 219 -8.35 7.42 8.79
N SER A 220 -8.81 6.73 7.74
CA SER A 220 -10.08 7.07 7.07
C SER A 220 -11.32 6.49 7.76
N ALA A 221 -11.17 5.55 8.70
CA ALA A 221 -12.31 4.99 9.43
C ALA A 221 -12.76 5.86 10.62
N LEU A 222 -11.89 6.73 11.15
CA LEU A 222 -12.19 7.58 12.31
C LEU A 222 -12.78 8.95 11.92
N ASP A 223 -12.35 9.55 10.80
CA ASP A 223 -12.91 10.84 10.36
C ASP A 223 -14.33 10.75 9.78
N HIS A 224 -14.68 9.61 9.17
CA HIS A 224 -16.05 9.39 8.69
C HIS A 224 -17.04 9.13 9.83
N ALA A 225 -16.61 8.52 10.95
CA ALA A 225 -17.47 8.33 12.12
C ALA A 225 -17.71 9.64 12.90
N ALA A 226 -16.74 10.57 12.90
CA ALA A 226 -16.89 11.86 13.58
C ALA A 226 -17.82 12.84 12.82
N THR A 227 -17.88 12.73 11.49
CA THR A 227 -18.73 13.62 10.66
C THR A 227 -20.20 13.19 10.67
N GLU A 228 -20.51 11.90 10.81
CA GLU A 228 -21.90 11.43 10.92
C GLU A 228 -22.49 11.61 12.33
N ALA A 229 -21.66 11.63 13.39
CA ALA A 229 -22.15 11.90 14.75
C ALA A 229 -22.55 13.38 14.98
N GLY A 230 -22.01 14.31 14.19
CA GLY A 230 -22.31 15.75 14.30
C GLY A 230 -23.56 16.22 13.55
N SER A 231 -24.23 15.35 12.80
CA SER A 231 -25.44 15.71 12.03
C SER A 231 -26.75 15.16 12.63
N CYS A 232 -26.70 14.52 13.80
CA CYS A 232 -27.89 14.07 14.54
C CYS A 232 -28.21 14.91 15.79
N GLU A 233 -27.46 15.98 16.06
CA GLU A 233 -27.82 17.05 17.00
C GLU A 233 -27.90 18.39 16.28
N ASN A 234 -28.97 18.57 15.48
CA ASN A 234 -29.67 19.84 15.26
C ASN A 234 -30.94 19.61 14.43
#